data_AF-A0A8C7DPQ8-F1
#
_entry.id   AF-A0A8C7DPQ8-F1
#
_cell.length_a   1.000
_cell.length_b   1.000
_cell.length_c   1.000
_cell.angle_alpha   90.00
_cell.angle_beta   90.00
_cell.angle_gamma   90.00
#
_symmetry.space_group_name_H-M   'P 1'
#
loop_
_entity.id
_entity.type
_entity.pdbx_description
1 polymer ?
#
loop_
_entity_poly.entity_id
_entity_poly.type
_entity_poly.pdbx_seq_one_letter_code
_entity_poly.pdbx_strand_id
1 'polypeptide(L)'
;MDLASHSKTTSEGAEGRPAPPNSLPLQGAPGGPSQRKKLSAPCISLSLDQSEDDALETPDDLDINVDDLDTPDDADYLDYTDNELDWEEPPTGEKETCEPIPTCSTEEERQDGNLCRAVVIGEQEHRINMKIIEPYQRVISHGGYYGNGVNAIIVFAACFLPDSDSEDYHEIMEHLFLYVISTLELMVAEDYMIIYLNGATPHRRMPGLGWLKKCYQMIDRRLRKNLKSFIIVHPSWFIRTILALTRPFISTKFSNKIKYVNSLAELQELIPMEHVHIPECIISLDEELKEAAVSSTVSSFLQGPEPTPGRPE
;
A
#
# COMPACT_ATOMS: atom_id res chain seq x y z
N MET A 1 17.28 -74.92 -18.45
CA MET A 1 17.33 -76.02 -17.48
C MET A 1 17.52 -75.38 -16.13
N ASP A 2 16.54 -75.61 -15.25
CA ASP A 2 16.69 -75.89 -13.80
C ASP A 2 17.59 -74.97 -12.93
N LEU A 3 17.29 -74.64 -11.67
CA LEU A 3 16.11 -74.61 -10.80
C LEU A 3 16.71 -74.29 -9.40
N ALA A 4 16.06 -73.47 -8.56
CA ALA A 4 15.99 -73.62 -7.09
C ALA A 4 17.28 -73.61 -6.19
N SER A 5 17.25 -73.26 -4.89
CA SER A 5 16.26 -72.53 -4.07
C SER A 5 16.82 -72.11 -2.67
N HIS A 6 16.16 -71.11 -2.06
CA HIS A 6 15.98 -70.81 -0.61
C HIS A 6 17.13 -70.71 0.43
N SER A 7 17.07 -69.62 1.22
CA SER A 7 17.30 -69.60 2.68
C SER A 7 16.42 -68.53 3.38
N LYS A 8 16.44 -68.42 4.72
CA LYS A 8 15.46 -67.71 5.59
C LYS A 8 16.04 -67.46 7.01
N THR A 9 15.53 -66.63 7.93
CA THR A 9 14.38 -65.66 7.98
C THR A 9 14.92 -64.20 8.14
N THR A 10 14.61 -63.25 9.08
CA THR A 10 13.72 -63.11 10.27
C THR A 10 13.66 -61.64 10.74
N SER A 11 12.51 -61.18 11.29
CA SER A 11 12.35 -60.09 12.31
C SER A 11 12.73 -58.63 11.91
N GLU A 12 12.12 -57.52 12.36
CA GLU A 12 10.78 -57.14 12.90
C GLU A 12 10.66 -55.58 12.87
N GLY A 13 9.47 -55.02 13.18
CA GLY A 13 9.30 -53.58 13.45
C GLY A 13 8.54 -52.79 12.36
N ALA A 14 7.22 -52.84 12.25
CA ALA A 14 6.20 -52.21 13.13
C ALA A 14 5.81 -50.77 12.72
N GLU A 15 5.02 -50.65 11.65
CA GLU A 15 4.27 -49.43 11.34
C GLU A 15 3.06 -49.29 12.30
N GLY A 16 2.82 -48.09 12.84
CA GLY A 16 1.82 -47.85 13.88
C GLY A 16 0.69 -46.91 13.48
N ARG A 17 -0.43 -47.45 12.96
CA ARG A 17 -1.72 -46.73 12.90
C ARG A 17 -2.90 -47.67 13.18
N PRO A 18 -3.47 -47.67 14.41
CA PRO A 18 -4.59 -48.55 14.74
C PRO A 18 -5.91 -48.08 14.10
N ALA A 19 -6.73 -49.04 13.70
CA ALA A 19 -8.09 -48.82 13.20
C ALA A 19 -9.12 -48.86 14.36
N PRO A 20 -10.30 -48.22 14.22
CA PRO A 20 -11.30 -48.19 15.28
C PRO A 20 -12.02 -49.55 15.45
N PRO A 21 -12.35 -49.96 16.70
CA PRO A 21 -13.06 -51.20 16.98
C PRO A 21 -14.56 -51.09 16.65
N ASN A 22 -15.16 -52.22 16.26
CA ASN A 22 -16.56 -52.30 15.85
C ASN A 22 -17.39 -53.09 16.89
N SER A 23 -18.59 -52.58 17.20
CA SER A 23 -19.66 -53.20 18.03
C SER A 23 -19.43 -53.41 19.54
N LEU A 24 -20.54 -53.26 20.29
CA LEU A 24 -20.88 -53.94 21.56
C LEU A 24 -22.43 -54.03 21.65
N PRO A 25 -23.05 -55.04 22.30
CA PRO A 25 -24.45 -55.40 22.08
C PRO A 25 -25.44 -54.81 23.11
N LEU A 26 -26.74 -54.88 22.77
CA LEU A 26 -27.87 -54.72 23.68
C LEU A 26 -28.66 -56.04 23.79
N GLN A 27 -29.03 -56.46 25.00
CA GLN A 27 -29.81 -57.67 25.27
C GLN A 27 -30.79 -57.47 26.44
N GLY A 28 -31.98 -58.09 26.35
CA GLY A 28 -33.05 -58.02 27.35
C GLY A 28 -34.04 -56.89 27.02
N ALA A 29 -35.25 -57.12 26.50
CA ALA A 29 -36.38 -57.98 26.90
C ALA A 29 -37.35 -57.28 27.89
N PRO A 30 -38.68 -57.53 27.82
CA PRO A 30 -39.67 -56.51 28.19
C PRO A 30 -40.38 -56.74 29.53
N GLY A 31 -40.70 -55.65 30.25
CA GLY A 31 -41.65 -55.70 31.38
C GLY A 31 -41.53 -54.56 32.40
N GLY A 32 -42.09 -53.38 32.09
CA GLY A 32 -42.25 -52.30 33.08
C GLY A 32 -42.26 -50.89 32.49
N PRO A 33 -43.21 -50.01 32.84
CA PRO A 33 -43.22 -48.62 32.39
C PRO A 33 -42.36 -47.73 33.30
N SER A 34 -41.50 -46.88 32.73
CA SER A 34 -40.85 -45.79 33.47
C SER A 34 -40.52 -44.57 32.59
N GLN A 35 -41.39 -43.57 32.72
CA GLN A 35 -41.18 -42.12 32.56
C GLN A 35 -40.40 -41.59 31.33
N ARG A 36 -41.13 -40.84 30.51
CA ARG A 36 -40.65 -40.17 29.28
C ARG A 36 -39.67 -39.04 29.60
N LYS A 37 -38.36 -39.28 29.50
CA LYS A 37 -37.39 -38.19 29.28
C LYS A 37 -37.47 -37.75 27.82
N LYS A 38 -38.06 -36.56 27.56
CA LYS A 38 -38.00 -35.93 26.23
C LYS A 38 -36.55 -35.49 25.96
N LEU A 39 -35.88 -36.19 25.06
CA LEU A 39 -34.77 -35.63 24.29
C LEU A 39 -35.33 -35.15 22.94
N SER A 40 -34.92 -33.97 22.49
CA SER A 40 -35.22 -33.47 21.15
C SER A 40 -34.38 -34.22 20.11
N ALA A 41 -35.01 -34.90 19.17
CA ALA A 41 -34.31 -35.69 18.15
C ALA A 41 -33.77 -34.82 17.00
N PRO A 42 -32.52 -35.01 16.58
CA PRO A 42 -32.07 -34.60 15.24
C PRO A 42 -32.55 -35.62 14.20
N CYS A 43 -32.85 -35.17 12.98
CA CYS A 43 -33.19 -36.03 11.85
C CYS A 43 -32.56 -35.52 10.55
N ILE A 44 -31.58 -36.28 10.07
CA ILE A 44 -31.38 -36.82 8.70
C ILE A 44 -31.85 -35.95 7.50
N SER A 45 -31.02 -35.56 6.52
CA SER A 45 -30.00 -36.26 5.70
C SER A 45 -30.57 -37.20 4.63
N LEU A 46 -30.15 -37.00 3.37
CA LEU A 46 -29.88 -37.94 2.26
C LEU A 46 -29.67 -37.06 1.01
N SER A 47 -28.46 -36.88 0.47
CA SER A 47 -27.58 -37.84 -0.23
C SER A 47 -28.09 -38.23 -1.62
N LEU A 48 -27.38 -37.77 -2.65
CA LEU A 48 -26.96 -38.58 -3.80
C LEU A 48 -25.71 -37.96 -4.43
N ASP A 49 -25.03 -38.75 -5.25
CA ASP A 49 -23.63 -38.63 -5.68
C ASP A 49 -23.53 -38.90 -7.19
N GLN A 50 -22.33 -38.70 -7.77
CA GLN A 50 -21.93 -38.84 -9.19
C GLN A 50 -22.02 -37.54 -10.03
N SER A 51 -21.04 -37.25 -10.92
CA SER A 51 -19.67 -37.79 -11.06
C SER A 51 -18.81 -36.91 -12.00
N GLU A 52 -17.62 -37.41 -12.38
CA GLU A 52 -16.68 -37.00 -13.47
C GLU A 52 -16.92 -35.67 -14.22
N ASP A 53 -16.02 -34.68 -14.17
CA ASP A 53 -14.64 -34.68 -14.73
C ASP A 53 -14.63 -34.69 -16.27
N ASP A 54 -14.51 -33.50 -16.86
CA ASP A 54 -14.05 -33.32 -18.24
C ASP A 54 -13.21 -32.02 -18.33
N ALA A 55 -12.34 -31.95 -19.34
CA ALA A 55 -11.24 -31.00 -19.42
C ALA A 55 -11.51 -29.82 -20.37
N LEU A 56 -10.60 -28.84 -20.35
CA LEU A 56 -10.19 -27.94 -21.43
C LEU A 56 -11.25 -27.45 -22.45
N GLU A 57 -11.32 -26.13 -22.63
CA GLU A 57 -10.92 -25.47 -23.88
C GLU A 57 -10.49 -24.01 -23.58
N THR A 58 -9.93 -23.34 -24.59
CA THR A 58 -9.35 -21.98 -24.53
C THR A 58 -10.38 -20.88 -24.87
N PRO A 59 -10.08 -19.57 -24.73
CA PRO A 59 -11.08 -18.51 -24.88
C PRO A 59 -11.26 -18.04 -26.33
N ASP A 60 -12.49 -17.73 -26.71
CA ASP A 60 -12.85 -17.02 -27.94
C ASP A 60 -13.71 -15.77 -27.65
N ASP A 61 -13.42 -14.72 -28.42
CA ASP A 61 -14.32 -13.72 -29.01
C ASP A 61 -15.38 -13.01 -28.17
N LEU A 62 -15.02 -11.80 -27.71
CA LEU A 62 -15.95 -10.71 -27.40
C LEU A 62 -16.01 -9.75 -28.62
N ASP A 63 -16.80 -10.12 -29.62
CA ASP A 63 -17.10 -9.25 -30.77
C ASP A 63 -17.90 -8.02 -30.33
N ILE A 64 -17.21 -6.90 -30.13
CA ILE A 64 -17.84 -5.59 -29.99
C ILE A 64 -18.09 -5.04 -31.40
N ASN A 65 -19.32 -5.17 -31.89
CA ASN A 65 -19.72 -4.51 -33.14
C ASN A 65 -19.60 -2.99 -32.96
N VAL A 66 -18.83 -2.34 -33.84
CA VAL A 66 -18.53 -0.90 -33.82
C VAL A 66 -19.12 -0.13 -35.01
N ASP A 67 -19.94 -0.80 -35.84
CA ASP A 67 -20.41 -0.30 -37.14
C ASP A 67 -21.92 0.08 -37.11
N ASP A 68 -22.42 0.58 -35.97
CA ASP A 68 -23.86 0.81 -35.74
C ASP A 68 -24.13 2.04 -34.83
N LEU A 69 -23.49 3.17 -35.14
CA LEU A 69 -23.87 4.49 -34.61
C LEU A 69 -23.81 5.55 -35.75
N ASP A 70 -24.88 5.56 -36.54
CA ASP A 70 -25.06 6.49 -37.66
C ASP A 70 -24.89 7.96 -37.26
N THR A 71 -24.28 8.73 -38.16
CA THR A 71 -24.21 10.19 -38.05
C THR A 71 -25.44 10.80 -38.73
N PRO A 72 -26.31 11.55 -38.03
CA PRO A 72 -27.40 12.28 -38.65
C PRO A 72 -26.85 13.53 -39.36
N ASP A 73 -26.32 13.34 -40.57
CA ASP A 73 -26.20 14.39 -41.58
C ASP A 73 -27.53 14.49 -42.34
N ASP A 74 -28.23 15.61 -42.14
CA ASP A 74 -29.36 16.03 -42.98
C ASP A 74 -29.48 17.56 -42.86
N ALA A 75 -28.92 18.27 -43.84
CA ALA A 75 -28.98 19.72 -43.92
C ALA A 75 -30.05 20.16 -44.93
N ASP A 76 -31.11 20.85 -44.48
CA ASP A 76 -32.07 21.46 -45.40
C ASP A 76 -32.61 22.84 -44.96
N TYR A 77 -31.88 23.86 -45.40
CA TYR A 77 -32.40 24.98 -46.20
C TYR A 77 -33.74 25.67 -45.82
N LEU A 78 -33.68 26.72 -44.99
CA LEU A 78 -34.55 27.92 -44.99
C LEU A 78 -33.78 29.09 -44.33
N ASP A 79 -34.03 30.37 -44.56
CA ASP A 79 -34.43 31.16 -45.74
C ASP A 79 -34.06 32.63 -45.38
N TYR A 80 -33.68 33.48 -46.34
CA TYR A 80 -33.22 34.85 -46.05
C TYR A 80 -34.34 35.87 -46.25
N THR A 81 -35.13 36.12 -45.19
CA THR A 81 -36.05 37.28 -45.12
C THR A 81 -35.67 38.24 -44.00
N ASP A 82 -34.87 39.23 -44.41
CA ASP A 82 -35.08 40.65 -44.13
C ASP A 82 -36.16 41.01 -43.08
N ASN A 83 -35.73 41.53 -41.93
CA ASN A 83 -36.56 42.41 -41.10
C ASN A 83 -35.66 43.50 -40.48
N GLU A 84 -36.16 44.73 -40.46
CA GLU A 84 -35.37 45.93 -40.19
C GLU A 84 -34.97 46.13 -38.71
N LEU A 85 -34.16 47.17 -38.49
CA LEU A 85 -33.65 47.61 -37.19
C LEU A 85 -34.80 48.02 -36.26
N ASP A 86 -34.70 47.63 -34.99
CA ASP A 86 -35.01 48.56 -33.89
C ASP A 86 -34.09 48.31 -32.69
N TRP A 87 -33.73 49.37 -31.99
CA TRP A 87 -32.91 49.36 -30.76
C TRP A 87 -33.63 50.19 -29.69
N GLU A 88 -34.71 49.66 -29.14
CA GLU A 88 -35.41 50.31 -28.01
C GLU A 88 -34.56 50.23 -26.73
N GLU A 89 -34.21 51.39 -26.17
CA GLU A 89 -33.55 51.49 -24.86
C GLU A 89 -34.55 51.16 -23.72
N PRO A 90 -34.23 50.26 -22.78
CA PRO A 90 -35.07 50.05 -21.61
C PRO A 90 -34.98 51.26 -20.65
N PRO A 91 -36.12 51.75 -20.12
CA PRO A 91 -36.14 52.96 -19.31
C PRO A 91 -35.50 52.77 -17.93
N THR A 92 -34.93 53.85 -17.40
CA THR A 92 -34.23 53.86 -16.12
C THR A 92 -35.14 53.59 -14.92
N GLY A 93 -34.77 52.62 -14.07
CA GLY A 93 -34.97 52.74 -12.62
C GLY A 93 -35.42 51.49 -11.87
N GLU A 94 -34.46 50.71 -11.38
CA GLU A 94 -34.38 50.32 -9.96
C GLU A 94 -32.96 49.80 -9.64
N LYS A 95 -32.55 49.83 -8.36
CA LYS A 95 -31.19 49.47 -7.93
C LYS A 95 -31.17 48.11 -7.23
N GLU A 96 -30.97 47.05 -8.00
CA GLU A 96 -30.32 45.85 -7.46
C GLU A 96 -28.81 46.02 -7.55
N THR A 97 -28.14 45.92 -6.41
CA THR A 97 -26.67 45.91 -6.34
C THR A 97 -26.20 44.47 -6.45
N CYS A 98 -26.22 43.95 -7.68
CA CYS A 98 -25.46 42.75 -7.99
C CYS A 98 -23.97 43.04 -7.71
N GLU A 99 -23.40 42.42 -6.69
CA GLU A 99 -21.95 42.42 -6.54
C GLU A 99 -21.34 41.73 -7.78
N PRO A 100 -20.30 42.31 -8.41
CA PRO A 100 -19.70 41.71 -9.57
C PRO A 100 -19.09 40.36 -9.19
N ILE A 101 -19.57 39.28 -9.83
CA ILE A 101 -18.90 37.98 -9.79
C ILE A 101 -17.42 38.24 -10.14
N PRO A 102 -16.45 37.82 -9.30
CA PRO A 102 -15.04 38.04 -9.59
C PRO A 102 -14.69 37.52 -10.98
N THR A 103 -14.36 38.43 -11.89
CA THR A 103 -14.01 38.10 -13.26
C THR A 103 -12.62 37.50 -13.28
N CYS A 104 -12.55 36.19 -13.00
CA CYS A 104 -11.37 35.38 -13.27
C CYS A 104 -10.95 35.66 -14.71
N SER A 105 -9.71 36.09 -14.92
CA SER A 105 -9.27 36.37 -16.27
C SER A 105 -9.19 35.06 -17.07
N THR A 106 -9.51 35.13 -18.36
CA THR A 106 -9.36 33.97 -19.26
C THR A 106 -7.91 33.48 -19.43
N GLU A 107 -6.96 34.15 -18.77
CA GLU A 107 -5.55 33.75 -18.59
C GLU A 107 -5.37 32.94 -17.30
N GLU A 108 -5.94 33.38 -16.17
CA GLU A 108 -5.98 32.62 -14.90
C GLU A 108 -6.72 31.28 -15.05
N GLU A 109 -7.86 31.25 -15.75
CA GLU A 109 -8.59 30.00 -16.06
C GLU A 109 -7.73 29.01 -16.90
N ARG A 110 -6.89 29.54 -17.80
CA ARG A 110 -5.96 28.73 -18.60
C ARG A 110 -4.79 28.22 -17.77
N GLN A 111 -4.35 28.96 -16.77
CA GLN A 111 -3.27 28.56 -15.87
C GLN A 111 -3.75 27.51 -14.86
N ASP A 112 -4.94 27.67 -14.27
CA ASP A 112 -5.54 26.64 -13.40
C ASP A 112 -5.95 25.37 -14.15
N GLY A 113 -6.37 25.49 -15.42
CA GLY A 113 -6.57 24.32 -16.29
C GLY A 113 -5.30 23.47 -16.49
N ASN A 114 -4.12 24.10 -16.51
CA ASN A 114 -2.82 23.43 -16.67
C ASN A 114 -2.23 22.89 -15.35
N LEU A 115 -2.78 23.26 -14.20
CA LEU A 115 -2.31 22.78 -12.89
C LEU A 115 -2.82 21.37 -12.52
N CYS A 116 -3.59 20.71 -13.39
CA CYS A 116 -4.02 19.32 -13.22
C CYS A 116 -3.18 18.34 -14.07
N ARG A 117 -2.31 17.53 -13.42
CA ARG A 117 -1.56 16.45 -14.08
C ARG A 117 -2.39 15.16 -14.13
N ALA A 118 -2.79 14.71 -15.32
CA ALA A 118 -3.34 13.36 -15.50
C ALA A 118 -2.25 12.29 -15.37
N VAL A 119 -2.58 11.16 -14.74
CA VAL A 119 -1.73 9.96 -14.62
C VAL A 119 -2.59 8.70 -14.69
N VAL A 120 -2.03 7.59 -15.18
CA VAL A 120 -2.67 6.27 -15.08
C VAL A 120 -1.92 5.45 -14.04
N ILE A 121 -2.62 4.90 -13.05
CA ILE A 121 -2.05 4.03 -12.02
C ILE A 121 -2.81 2.71 -12.04
N GLY A 122 -2.10 1.63 -12.41
CA GLY A 122 -2.75 0.37 -12.76
C GLY A 122 -3.61 0.54 -14.01
N GLU A 123 -4.94 0.42 -13.84
CA GLU A 123 -5.95 0.51 -14.91
C GLU A 123 -6.84 1.77 -14.80
N GLN A 124 -6.57 2.65 -13.83
CA GLN A 124 -7.39 3.84 -13.57
C GLN A 124 -6.64 5.13 -13.90
N GLU A 125 -7.32 6.06 -14.59
CA GLU A 125 -6.86 7.43 -14.71
C GLU A 125 -7.18 8.21 -13.43
N HIS A 126 -6.21 8.97 -12.95
CA HIS A 126 -6.36 9.92 -11.84
C HIS A 126 -5.83 11.29 -12.27
N ARG A 127 -6.54 12.35 -11.88
CA ARG A 127 -6.07 13.73 -12.08
C ARG A 127 -5.48 14.24 -10.76
N ILE A 128 -4.26 14.76 -10.82
CA ILE A 128 -3.53 15.27 -9.66
C ILE A 128 -3.48 16.79 -9.71
N ASN A 129 -4.04 17.45 -8.69
CA ASN A 129 -3.91 18.89 -8.52
C ASN A 129 -2.47 19.23 -8.08
N MET A 130 -1.68 19.86 -8.96
CA MET A 130 -0.30 20.26 -8.68
C MET A 130 -0.22 21.44 -7.70
N LYS A 131 -1.21 22.34 -7.73
CA LYS A 131 -1.26 23.59 -6.95
C LYS A 131 -1.21 23.31 -5.45
N ILE A 132 -2.02 22.36 -4.97
CA ILE A 132 -2.10 22.02 -3.54
C ILE A 132 -0.93 21.16 -3.04
N ILE A 133 -0.22 20.45 -3.93
CA ILE A 133 0.91 19.60 -3.56
C ILE A 133 2.27 20.27 -3.71
N GLU A 134 2.35 21.41 -4.40
CA GLU A 134 3.60 22.15 -4.68
C GLU A 134 4.52 22.29 -3.44
N PRO A 135 4.03 22.69 -2.25
CA PRO A 135 4.87 22.81 -1.05
C PRO A 135 5.51 21.48 -0.59
N TYR A 136 4.91 20.36 -0.98
CA TYR A 136 5.22 19.01 -0.50
C TYR A 136 5.90 18.13 -1.57
N GLN A 137 6.06 18.60 -2.81
CA GLN A 137 6.70 17.81 -3.89
C GLN A 137 8.10 17.30 -3.52
N ARG A 138 8.83 18.04 -2.67
CA ARG A 138 10.14 17.67 -2.10
C ARG A 138 10.13 16.38 -1.26
N VAL A 139 8.96 15.84 -0.91
CA VAL A 139 8.83 14.57 -0.17
C VAL A 139 9.47 13.39 -0.92
N ILE A 140 9.62 13.46 -2.24
CA ILE A 140 10.26 12.44 -3.06
C ILE A 140 11.34 13.05 -3.95
N SER A 141 12.50 12.40 -4.08
CA SER A 141 13.58 12.83 -4.97
C SER A 141 14.47 11.65 -5.41
N HIS A 142 15.23 11.86 -6.50
CA HIS A 142 16.20 10.89 -7.00
C HIS A 142 17.55 11.06 -6.30
N GLY A 143 18.02 10.02 -5.61
CA GLY A 143 19.26 10.00 -4.84
C GLY A 143 20.49 9.51 -5.61
N GLY A 144 20.43 9.45 -6.94
CA GLY A 144 21.47 8.86 -7.79
C GLY A 144 21.24 7.37 -8.10
N TYR A 145 22.28 6.68 -8.54
CA TYR A 145 22.21 5.27 -8.95
C TYR A 145 23.19 4.41 -8.15
N TYR A 146 22.86 3.13 -7.95
CA TYR A 146 23.73 2.17 -7.24
C TYR A 146 24.15 0.97 -8.10
N GLY A 147 25.26 0.34 -7.70
CA GLY A 147 25.90 -0.73 -8.47
C GLY A 147 26.48 -0.18 -9.77
N ASN A 148 26.17 -0.81 -10.91
CA ASN A 148 26.71 -0.44 -12.21
C ASN A 148 26.05 0.82 -12.84
N GLY A 149 25.52 1.73 -12.02
CA GLY A 149 24.85 2.96 -12.47
C GLY A 149 23.46 2.78 -13.10
N VAL A 150 22.89 1.56 -13.07
CA VAL A 150 21.60 1.25 -13.73
C VAL A 150 20.38 1.24 -12.79
N ASN A 151 20.59 1.05 -11.49
CA ASN A 151 19.51 0.91 -10.51
C ASN A 151 19.31 2.20 -9.73
N ALA A 152 18.09 2.74 -9.69
CA ALA A 152 17.81 4.03 -9.06
C ALA A 152 17.82 3.95 -7.52
N ILE A 153 18.30 5.02 -6.87
CA ILE A 153 18.07 5.32 -5.46
C ILE A 153 16.93 6.34 -5.41
N ILE A 154 15.86 6.02 -4.70
CA ILE A 154 14.73 6.92 -4.48
C ILE A 154 14.71 7.36 -3.02
N VAL A 155 14.80 8.66 -2.77
CA VAL A 155 14.70 9.25 -1.43
C VAL A 155 13.26 9.65 -1.16
N PHE A 156 12.72 9.23 -0.02
CA PHE A 156 11.46 9.72 0.53
C PHE A 156 11.73 10.43 1.86
N ALA A 157 11.51 11.74 1.90
CA ALA A 157 11.83 12.61 3.02
C ALA A 157 10.56 12.97 3.82
N ALA A 158 10.23 12.17 4.83
CA ALA A 158 8.96 12.25 5.55
C ALA A 158 8.73 13.59 6.27
N CYS A 159 9.79 14.34 6.58
CA CYS A 159 9.69 15.67 7.18
C CYS A 159 8.94 16.70 6.30
N PHE A 160 8.88 16.48 4.98
CA PHE A 160 8.16 17.32 4.02
C PHE A 160 6.70 16.87 3.77
N LEU A 161 6.16 15.93 4.54
CA LEU A 161 4.74 15.62 4.50
C LEU A 161 3.89 16.78 5.09
N PRO A 162 2.64 16.95 4.64
CA PRO A 162 1.71 17.92 5.20
C PRO A 162 1.38 17.60 6.66
N ASP A 163 0.92 18.60 7.40
CA ASP A 163 0.53 18.47 8.81
C ASP A 163 -0.97 18.17 8.94
N SER A 164 -1.37 17.27 9.85
CA SER A 164 -2.79 16.92 10.06
C SER A 164 -3.66 18.07 10.54
N ASP A 165 -3.03 19.15 11.00
CA ASP A 165 -3.68 20.36 11.48
C ASP A 165 -4.13 21.28 10.32
N SER A 166 -3.83 20.89 9.07
CA SER A 166 -4.31 21.53 7.84
C SER A 166 -5.73 21.07 7.51
N GLU A 167 -6.63 22.01 7.17
CA GLU A 167 -8.05 21.72 6.90
C GLU A 167 -8.21 20.69 5.76
N ASP A 168 -7.48 20.87 4.65
CA ASP A 168 -7.51 19.99 3.48
C ASP A 168 -6.55 18.79 3.55
N TYR A 169 -6.03 18.42 4.74
CA TYR A 169 -4.99 17.40 4.89
C TYR A 169 -5.29 16.08 4.15
N HIS A 170 -6.56 15.64 4.13
CA HIS A 170 -6.92 14.41 3.43
C HIS A 170 -6.78 14.54 1.91
N GLU A 171 -7.26 15.63 1.31
CA GLU A 171 -7.17 15.88 -0.14
C GLU A 171 -5.71 16.04 -0.57
N ILE A 172 -4.94 16.85 0.17
CA ILE A 172 -3.50 17.04 -0.05
C ILE A 172 -2.78 15.68 0.00
N MET A 173 -3.10 14.82 0.97
CA MET A 173 -2.49 13.48 1.09
C MET A 173 -2.95 12.48 0.02
N GLU A 174 -4.14 12.62 -0.56
CA GLU A 174 -4.57 11.79 -1.70
C GLU A 174 -3.82 12.21 -2.98
N HIS A 175 -3.77 13.51 -3.28
CA HIS A 175 -3.05 14.01 -4.46
C HIS A 175 -1.53 13.86 -4.35
N LEU A 176 -0.94 14.10 -3.17
CA LEU A 176 0.48 13.87 -2.93
C LEU A 176 0.84 12.38 -3.07
N PHE A 177 -0.08 11.47 -2.71
CA PHE A 177 0.12 10.04 -2.90
C PHE A 177 0.18 9.63 -4.38
N LEU A 178 -0.78 10.13 -5.18
CA LEU A 178 -0.80 9.91 -6.63
C LEU A 178 0.46 10.48 -7.30
N TYR A 179 0.95 11.63 -6.84
CA TYR A 179 2.22 12.22 -7.27
C TYR A 179 3.42 11.33 -6.90
N VAL A 180 3.46 10.80 -5.67
CA VAL A 180 4.53 9.90 -5.21
C VAL A 180 4.58 8.60 -6.01
N ILE A 181 3.44 7.95 -6.31
CA ILE A 181 3.42 6.77 -7.21
C ILE A 181 3.88 7.17 -8.61
N SER A 182 3.20 8.13 -9.25
CA SER A 182 3.43 8.44 -10.66
C SER A 182 4.82 9.04 -10.93
N THR A 183 5.50 9.57 -9.92
CA THR A 183 6.90 10.01 -10.02
C THR A 183 7.85 8.84 -9.76
N LEU A 184 7.52 7.93 -8.83
CA LEU A 184 8.25 6.68 -8.64
C LEU A 184 8.22 5.78 -9.90
N GLU A 185 7.09 5.71 -10.60
CA GLU A 185 6.94 4.95 -11.85
C GLU A 185 7.80 5.49 -12.99
N LEU A 186 7.98 6.82 -13.07
CA LEU A 186 8.85 7.48 -14.05
C LEU A 186 10.35 7.34 -13.71
N MET A 187 10.72 7.38 -12.43
CA MET A 187 12.13 7.26 -12.02
C MET A 187 12.68 5.83 -12.07
N VAL A 188 11.81 4.81 -12.13
CA VAL A 188 12.19 3.40 -12.01
C VAL A 188 11.81 2.63 -13.26
N ALA A 189 12.82 2.23 -14.04
CA ALA A 189 12.66 1.25 -15.12
C ALA A 189 12.76 -0.20 -14.59
N GLU A 190 13.90 -0.55 -14.00
CA GLU A 190 14.21 -1.90 -13.52
C GLU A 190 14.23 -1.97 -11.98
N ASP A 191 15.29 -2.53 -11.38
CA ASP A 191 15.48 -2.66 -9.94
C ASP A 191 15.88 -1.31 -9.29
N TYR A 192 15.51 -1.12 -8.02
CA TYR A 192 15.73 0.14 -7.32
C TYR A 192 15.74 -0.02 -5.79
N MET A 193 16.18 1.00 -5.06
CA MET A 193 16.13 1.07 -3.60
C MET A 193 15.37 2.31 -3.13
N ILE A 194 14.63 2.21 -2.03
CA ILE A 194 14.02 3.35 -1.34
C ILE A 194 14.80 3.64 -0.05
N ILE A 195 15.12 4.92 0.17
CA ILE A 195 15.57 5.46 1.44
C ILE A 195 14.40 6.27 2.03
N TYR A 196 13.81 5.78 3.11
CA TYR A 196 12.77 6.48 3.85
C TYR A 196 13.41 7.22 5.03
N LEU A 197 13.62 8.52 4.87
CA LEU A 197 14.15 9.40 5.91
C LEU A 197 13.02 9.77 6.86
N ASN A 198 12.91 9.07 7.99
CA ASN A 198 11.90 9.31 9.03
C ASN A 198 12.29 10.43 10.01
N GLY A 199 13.57 10.84 10.02
CA GLY A 199 14.12 11.81 10.96
C GLY A 199 13.28 13.09 11.10
N ALA A 200 13.22 13.62 12.32
CA ALA A 200 12.50 14.83 12.72
C ALA A 200 11.00 14.90 12.34
N THR A 201 10.38 13.79 11.92
CA THR A 201 8.98 13.78 11.48
C THR A 201 8.03 13.52 12.65
N PRO A 202 7.19 14.49 13.07
CA PRO A 202 6.22 14.28 14.14
C PRO A 202 5.05 13.41 13.67
N HIS A 203 4.46 12.64 14.59
CA HIS A 203 3.36 11.69 14.31
C HIS A 203 2.20 12.28 13.50
N ARG A 204 1.84 13.54 13.75
CA ARG A 204 0.78 14.28 13.05
C ARG A 204 1.00 14.49 11.54
N ARG A 205 2.22 14.27 11.01
CA ARG A 205 2.50 14.24 9.57
C ARG A 205 2.42 12.86 8.93
N MET A 206 2.02 11.84 9.70
CA MET A 206 2.06 10.45 9.25
C MET A 206 0.66 9.94 8.85
N PRO A 207 0.52 9.31 7.68
CA PRO A 207 -0.73 8.66 7.29
C PRO A 207 -1.04 7.44 8.18
N GLY A 208 -2.32 7.27 8.51
CA GLY A 208 -2.78 6.15 9.33
C GLY A 208 -2.73 4.79 8.62
N LEU A 209 -2.91 3.72 9.42
CA LEU A 209 -2.85 2.32 8.99
C LEU A 209 -3.70 1.99 7.75
N GLY A 210 -4.92 2.56 7.66
CA GLY A 210 -5.82 2.37 6.52
C GLY A 210 -5.29 2.97 5.22
N TRP A 211 -4.72 4.18 5.29
CA TRP A 211 -4.07 4.84 4.14
C TRP A 211 -2.84 4.05 3.71
N LEU A 212 -1.99 3.58 4.64
CA LEU A 212 -0.81 2.79 4.30
C LEU A 212 -1.18 1.46 3.61
N LYS A 213 -2.32 0.87 3.97
CA LYS A 213 -2.89 -0.29 3.28
C LYS A 213 -3.39 0.06 1.87
N LYS A 214 -4.21 1.13 1.71
CA LYS A 214 -4.65 1.65 0.39
C LYS A 214 -3.44 1.90 -0.51
N CYS A 215 -2.41 2.54 0.04
CA CYS A 215 -1.14 2.82 -0.61
C CYS A 215 -0.44 1.55 -1.12
N TYR A 216 -0.18 0.56 -0.26
CA TYR A 216 0.47 -0.69 -0.68
C TYR A 216 -0.36 -1.50 -1.69
N GLN A 217 -1.67 -1.29 -1.77
CA GLN A 217 -2.54 -1.89 -2.78
C GLN A 217 -2.42 -1.17 -4.15
N MET A 218 -2.39 0.16 -4.16
CA MET A 218 -2.31 0.99 -5.38
C MET A 218 -0.94 1.01 -6.07
N ILE A 219 0.18 0.84 -5.34
CA ILE A 219 1.51 0.75 -5.97
C ILE A 219 1.55 -0.45 -6.93
N ASP A 220 2.01 -0.30 -8.16
CA ASP A 220 2.02 -1.39 -9.13
C ASP A 220 2.84 -2.64 -8.68
N ARG A 221 2.48 -3.80 -9.23
CA ARG A 221 3.12 -5.10 -9.02
C ARG A 221 4.58 -5.13 -9.51
N ARG A 222 4.96 -4.38 -10.55
CA ARG A 222 6.35 -4.19 -11.02
C ARG A 222 7.17 -3.49 -9.94
N LEU A 223 6.73 -2.33 -9.47
CA LEU A 223 7.42 -1.58 -8.42
C LEU A 223 7.61 -2.40 -7.14
N ARG A 224 6.57 -3.11 -6.66
CA ARG A 224 6.66 -3.98 -5.47
C ARG A 224 7.59 -5.19 -5.66
N LYS A 225 7.76 -5.69 -6.89
CA LYS A 225 8.75 -6.74 -7.22
C LYS A 225 10.18 -6.18 -7.24
N ASN A 226 10.40 -5.14 -8.03
CA ASN A 226 11.72 -4.60 -8.41
C ASN A 226 12.47 -3.88 -7.26
N LEU A 227 11.76 -3.40 -6.24
CA LEU A 227 12.39 -2.84 -5.04
C LEU A 227 13.37 -3.86 -4.43
N LYS A 228 14.67 -3.55 -4.32
CA LYS A 228 15.64 -4.43 -3.64
C LYS A 228 15.66 -4.24 -2.13
N SER A 229 15.59 -2.99 -1.67
CA SER A 229 15.68 -2.63 -0.25
C SER A 229 14.83 -1.40 0.05
N PHE A 230 14.19 -1.38 1.21
CA PHE A 230 13.49 -0.24 1.78
C PHE A 230 14.20 0.13 3.09
N ILE A 231 15.12 1.10 3.04
CA ILE A 231 15.98 1.48 4.15
C ILE A 231 15.30 2.61 4.92
N ILE A 232 14.94 2.38 6.17
CA ILE A 232 14.32 3.38 7.05
C ILE A 232 15.39 3.98 7.96
N VAL A 233 15.58 5.29 7.85
CA VAL A 233 16.62 6.06 8.57
C VAL A 233 15.97 6.80 9.73
N HIS A 234 16.53 6.65 10.94
CA HIS A 234 15.96 7.10 12.22
C HIS A 234 14.49 6.66 12.44
N PRO A 235 14.18 5.34 12.38
CA PRO A 235 12.83 4.81 12.57
C PRO A 235 12.23 5.16 13.93
N SER A 236 11.14 5.93 13.93
CA SER A 236 10.33 6.18 15.12
C SER A 236 9.71 4.89 15.67
N TRP A 237 9.40 4.89 16.97
CA TRP A 237 8.63 3.81 17.60
C TRP A 237 7.28 3.58 16.90
N PHE A 238 6.65 4.66 16.43
CA PHE A 238 5.41 4.60 15.67
C PHE A 238 5.54 3.85 14.34
N ILE A 239 6.55 4.16 13.52
CA ILE A 239 6.80 3.44 12.27
C ILE A 239 7.14 1.97 12.54
N ARG A 240 7.95 1.67 13.56
CA ARG A 240 8.23 0.28 13.97
C ARG A 240 6.94 -0.48 14.34
N THR A 241 6.04 0.15 15.08
CA THR A 241 4.74 -0.41 15.46
C THR A 241 3.79 -0.58 14.27
N ILE A 242 3.66 0.40 13.38
CA ILE A 242 2.83 0.28 12.17
C ILE A 242 3.37 -0.79 11.22
N LEU A 243 4.69 -0.94 11.06
CA LEU A 243 5.28 -1.99 10.23
C LEU A 243 5.13 -3.39 10.84
N ALA A 244 5.06 -3.50 12.17
CA ALA A 244 4.66 -4.74 12.83
C ALA A 244 3.17 -5.06 12.61
N LEU A 245 2.27 -4.06 12.72
CA LEU A 245 0.81 -4.23 12.57
C LEU A 245 0.36 -4.41 11.10
N THR A 246 1.08 -3.84 10.13
CA THR A 246 0.82 -4.06 8.69
C THR A 246 1.35 -5.39 8.18
N ARG A 247 2.23 -6.07 8.92
CA ARG A 247 2.91 -7.32 8.51
C ARG A 247 2.00 -8.43 7.93
N PRO A 248 0.75 -8.66 8.38
CA PRO A 248 -0.14 -9.64 7.73
C PRO A 248 -0.76 -9.18 6.40
N PHE A 249 -0.69 -7.88 6.06
CA PHE A 249 -1.24 -7.32 4.82
C PHE A 249 -0.17 -7.07 3.74
N ILE A 250 1.10 -6.88 4.15
CA ILE A 250 2.24 -6.84 3.23
C ILE A 250 2.81 -8.24 3.01
N SER A 251 3.36 -8.51 1.82
CA SER A 251 3.94 -9.84 1.55
C SER A 251 5.22 -10.06 2.36
N THR A 252 5.50 -11.28 2.82
CA THR A 252 6.76 -11.61 3.52
C THR A 252 7.99 -11.26 2.68
N LYS A 253 7.90 -11.39 1.35
CA LYS A 253 8.94 -10.97 0.40
C LYS A 253 9.18 -9.46 0.39
N PHE A 254 8.18 -8.65 0.73
CA PHE A 254 8.32 -7.20 0.93
C PHE A 254 8.83 -6.88 2.34
N SER A 255 8.31 -7.52 3.38
CA SER A 255 8.80 -7.37 4.77
C SER A 255 10.31 -7.61 4.88
N ASN A 256 10.83 -8.61 4.16
CA ASN A 256 12.26 -8.95 4.14
C ASN A 256 13.14 -7.93 3.37
N LYS A 257 12.56 -6.96 2.66
CA LYS A 257 13.29 -5.84 2.03
C LYS A 257 13.47 -4.66 2.99
N ILE A 258 12.72 -4.62 4.09
CA ILE A 258 12.76 -3.52 5.06
C ILE A 258 14.03 -3.66 5.90
N LYS A 259 14.86 -2.61 5.91
CA LYS A 259 16.02 -2.45 6.79
C LYS A 259 15.81 -1.22 7.67
N TYR A 260 16.33 -1.26 8.88
CA TYR A 260 16.34 -0.13 9.82
C TYR A 260 17.79 0.29 10.03
N VAL A 261 18.09 1.57 9.82
CA VAL A 261 19.37 2.19 10.17
C VAL A 261 19.11 3.37 11.10
N ASN A 262 19.98 3.55 12.07
CA ASN A 262 19.78 4.43 13.22
C ASN A 262 20.70 5.67 13.16
N SER A 263 21.60 5.74 12.18
CA SER A 263 22.43 6.90 11.85
C SER A 263 22.63 7.09 10.34
N LEU A 264 23.05 8.30 9.94
CA LEU A 264 23.48 8.61 8.57
C LEU A 264 24.80 7.93 8.20
N ALA A 265 25.66 7.64 9.18
CA ALA A 265 26.88 6.84 8.95
C ALA A 265 26.54 5.39 8.56
N GLU A 266 25.59 4.76 9.26
CA GLU A 266 25.09 3.41 8.94
C GLU A 266 24.39 3.36 7.56
N LEU A 267 23.83 4.48 7.10
CA LEU A 267 23.31 4.62 5.73
C LEU A 267 24.46 4.68 4.71
N GLN A 268 25.51 5.46 4.97
CA GLN A 268 26.67 5.63 4.07
C GLN A 268 27.42 4.32 3.79
N GLU A 269 27.42 3.36 4.73
CA GLU A 269 27.99 2.02 4.51
C GLU A 269 27.18 1.15 3.54
N LEU A 270 25.92 1.51 3.25
CA LEU A 270 24.99 0.71 2.44
C LEU A 270 24.80 1.21 1.00
N ILE A 271 25.12 2.48 0.71
CA ILE A 271 24.81 3.15 -0.56
C ILE A 271 25.81 4.27 -0.91
N PRO A 272 25.99 4.59 -2.21
CA PRO A 272 26.57 5.88 -2.62
C PRO A 272 25.69 7.04 -2.12
N MET A 273 26.32 8.10 -1.62
CA MET A 273 25.66 9.23 -0.95
C MET A 273 25.81 10.56 -1.72
N GLU A 274 26.58 10.59 -2.81
CA GLU A 274 27.03 11.80 -3.52
C GLU A 274 25.87 12.61 -4.12
N HIS A 275 24.72 11.97 -4.34
CA HIS A 275 23.51 12.57 -4.90
C HIS A 275 22.31 12.48 -3.94
N VAL A 276 22.51 12.01 -2.70
CA VAL A 276 21.45 11.79 -1.70
C VAL A 276 21.26 13.07 -0.88
N HIS A 277 20.29 13.90 -1.27
CA HIS A 277 19.99 15.14 -0.55
C HIS A 277 19.26 14.87 0.79
N ILE A 278 20.01 14.84 1.90
CA ILE A 278 19.46 14.77 3.26
C ILE A 278 18.92 16.16 3.70
N PRO A 279 17.69 16.27 4.25
CA PRO A 279 17.19 17.50 4.84
C PRO A 279 17.94 17.89 6.14
N GLU A 280 18.19 19.19 6.32
CA GLU A 280 18.95 19.74 7.47
C GLU A 280 18.46 19.23 8.84
N CYS A 281 17.14 19.22 9.06
CA CYS A 281 16.53 18.75 10.31
C CYS A 281 16.77 17.26 10.62
N ILE A 282 17.21 16.47 9.63
CA ILE A 282 17.60 15.07 9.80
C ILE A 282 19.10 14.95 10.09
N ILE A 283 19.92 15.88 9.57
CA ILE A 283 21.34 16.01 9.93
C ILE A 283 21.46 16.41 11.41
N SER A 284 20.77 17.47 11.84
CA SER A 284 20.79 17.91 13.24
C SER A 284 20.30 16.84 14.22
N LEU A 285 19.38 15.97 13.78
CA LEU A 285 18.89 14.84 14.59
C LEU A 285 19.91 13.68 14.66
N ASP A 286 20.65 13.39 13.59
CA ASP A 286 21.76 12.43 13.64
C ASP A 286 22.83 12.89 14.64
N GLU A 287 23.14 14.19 14.65
CA GLU A 287 24.05 14.81 15.61
C GLU A 287 23.51 14.73 17.05
N GLU A 288 22.26 15.13 17.31
CA GLU A 288 21.64 15.03 18.64
C GLU A 288 21.63 13.59 19.18
N LEU A 289 21.23 12.62 18.35
CA LEU A 289 21.20 11.21 18.74
C LEU A 289 22.60 10.63 19.00
N LYS A 290 23.60 11.09 18.25
CA LYS A 290 25.01 10.72 18.41
C LYS A 290 25.62 11.30 19.69
N GLU A 291 25.34 12.57 20.01
CA GLU A 291 25.73 13.17 21.29
C GLU A 291 25.05 12.47 22.47
N ALA A 292 23.74 12.19 22.38
CA ALA A 292 23.01 11.45 23.40
C ALA A 292 23.57 10.03 23.62
N ALA A 293 23.96 9.33 22.56
CA ALA A 293 24.58 8.01 22.63
C ALA A 293 25.98 8.06 23.28
N VAL A 294 26.81 9.06 22.93
CA VAL A 294 28.12 9.27 23.56
C VAL A 294 27.97 9.63 25.04
N SER A 295 27.06 10.54 25.38
CA SER A 295 26.76 10.95 26.76
C SER A 295 26.30 9.77 27.62
N SER A 296 25.36 8.96 27.11
CA SER A 296 24.89 7.74 27.77
C SER A 296 26.03 6.73 28.00
N THR A 297 26.92 6.59 27.02
CA THR A 297 28.10 5.72 27.09
C THR A 297 29.06 6.20 28.19
N VAL A 298 29.41 7.49 28.20
CA VAL A 298 30.28 8.09 29.23
C VAL A 298 29.67 7.96 30.62
N SER A 299 28.37 8.21 30.78
CA SER A 299 27.68 8.04 32.06
C SER A 299 27.77 6.60 32.56
N SER A 300 27.58 5.60 31.69
CA SER A 300 27.68 4.18 32.08
C SER A 300 29.09 3.77 32.51
N PHE A 301 30.14 4.30 31.86
CA PHE A 301 31.53 4.10 32.28
C PHE A 301 31.85 4.76 33.62
N LEU A 302 31.26 5.91 33.92
CA LEU A 302 31.45 6.62 35.20
C LEU A 302 30.65 6.01 36.37
N GLN A 303 29.53 5.33 36.09
CA GLN A 303 28.68 4.72 37.11
C GLN A 303 29.35 3.54 37.84
N GLY A 304 30.23 2.80 37.13
CA GLY A 304 30.91 1.60 37.63
C GLY A 304 29.99 0.37 37.75
N PRO A 305 30.54 -0.82 38.09
CA PRO A 305 29.75 -2.00 38.40
C PRO A 305 29.04 -1.81 39.75
N GLU A 306 27.74 -2.12 39.83
CA GLU A 306 27.04 -2.13 41.12
C GLU A 306 27.68 -3.16 42.09
N PRO A 307 27.82 -2.83 43.39
CA PRO A 307 28.31 -3.77 44.38
C PRO A 307 27.27 -4.88 44.58
N THR A 308 27.59 -6.11 44.16
CA THR A 308 26.71 -7.28 44.32
C THR A 308 26.21 -7.39 45.77
N PRO A 309 24.89 -7.45 46.01
CA PRO A 309 24.35 -7.50 47.36
C PRO A 309 24.86 -8.74 48.09
N GLY A 310 25.47 -8.51 49.27
CA GLY A 310 26.11 -9.56 50.05
C GLY A 310 25.12 -10.66 50.42
N ARG A 311 25.49 -11.90 50.12
CA ARG A 311 24.73 -13.09 50.55
C ARG A 311 24.79 -13.20 52.08
N PRO A 312 23.66 -13.22 52.80
CA PRO A 312 23.67 -13.49 54.23
C PRO A 312 24.09 -14.95 54.50
N GLU A 313 24.79 -15.16 55.61
CA GLU A 313 25.14 -16.47 56.18
C GLU A 313 24.00 -17.03 57.07
#